data_AF-A0A524HW05-F1
#
_entry.id   AF-A0A524HW05-F1
#
_cell.length_a   1.000
_cell.length_b   1.000
_cell.length_c   1.000
_cell.angle_alpha   90.00
_cell.angle_beta   90.00
_cell.angle_gamma   90.00
#
_symmetry.space_group_name_H-M   'P 1'
#
loop_
_entity.id
_entity.type
_entity.pdbx_description
1 polymer ?
#
loop_
_entity_poly.entity_id
_entity_poly.type
_entity_poly.pdbx_seq_one_letter_code
_entity_poly.pdbx_strand_id
1 'polypeptide(L)'
;GARRIMAITPLGGSVGRIARIGDVISATVKEAVPESKVRKGTVIRAVVVRTRKELRRKDGSYIRFEDNAAVIIDKAGEPVGTRVFGPVGRELRERKFMKIISLAPEVL
;
A
#
# COMPACT_ATOMS: atom_id res chain seq x y z
N GLY A 1 -5.56 11.62 -7.15
CA GLY A 1 -6.67 10.92 -6.47
C GLY A 1 -6.64 11.27 -5.00
N ALA A 2 -6.69 10.27 -4.11
CA ALA A 2 -6.40 10.48 -2.69
C ALA A 2 -4.95 10.94 -2.49
N ARG A 3 -4.73 11.92 -1.60
CA ARG A 3 -3.40 12.42 -1.20
C ARG A 3 -2.99 11.90 0.17
N ARG A 4 -3.92 11.81 1.11
CA ARG A 4 -3.69 11.25 2.45
C ARG A 4 -4.83 10.33 2.85
N ILE A 5 -4.45 9.19 3.44
CA ILE A 5 -5.35 8.20 3.98
C ILE A 5 -5.03 7.98 5.47
N MET A 6 -6.05 7.63 6.24
CA MET A 6 -5.91 7.21 7.63
C MET A 6 -6.19 5.72 7.70
N ALA A 7 -5.21 4.92 8.12
CA ALA A 7 -5.41 3.50 8.37
C ALA A 7 -6.39 3.29 9.52
N ILE A 8 -7.30 2.33 9.36
CA ILE A 8 -8.27 1.93 10.39
C ILE A 8 -7.82 0.60 10.99
N THR A 9 -7.78 -0.44 10.16
CA THR A 9 -7.52 -1.82 10.60
C THR A 9 -6.81 -2.60 9.50
N PRO A 10 -5.74 -3.36 9.82
CA PRO A 10 -5.18 -4.36 8.92
C PRO A 10 -6.19 -5.46 8.59
N LEU A 11 -6.28 -5.82 7.31
CA LEU A 11 -7.17 -6.85 6.79
C LEU A 11 -6.39 -8.14 6.55
N GLY A 12 -6.80 -9.20 7.23
CA GLY A 12 -6.20 -10.53 7.16
C GLY A 12 -6.17 -11.17 8.53
N GLY A 13 -6.71 -12.39 8.66
CA GLY A 13 -7.03 -13.00 9.96
C GLY A 13 -5.88 -13.00 10.99
N SER A 14 -4.64 -13.23 10.53
CA SER A 14 -3.46 -13.33 11.40
C SER A 14 -2.58 -12.07 11.45
N VAL A 15 -2.97 -10.97 10.78
CA VAL A 15 -2.11 -9.78 10.63
C VAL A 15 -2.02 -8.98 11.94
N GLY A 16 -2.97 -9.15 12.86
CA GLY A 16 -2.97 -8.49 14.16
C GLY A 16 -3.13 -6.97 14.03
N ARG A 17 -2.53 -6.22 14.96
CA ARG A 17 -2.63 -4.74 15.02
C ARG A 17 -1.66 -4.00 14.09
N ILE A 18 -0.70 -4.70 13.47
CA ILE A 18 0.42 -4.06 12.75
C ILE A 18 0.40 -4.52 11.30
N ALA A 19 0.29 -3.58 10.37
CA ALA A 19 0.46 -3.83 8.94
C ALA A 19 1.92 -3.58 8.52
N ARG A 20 2.46 -4.48 7.69
CA ARG A 20 3.78 -4.38 7.06
C ARG A 20 3.62 -4.28 5.54
N ILE A 21 4.75 -4.15 4.84
CA ILE A 21 4.77 -4.12 3.37
C ILE A 21 4.04 -5.35 2.81
N GLY A 22 3.09 -5.09 1.92
CA GLY A 22 2.24 -6.09 1.27
C GLY A 22 1.01 -6.51 2.08
N ASP A 23 0.83 -6.04 3.31
CA ASP A 23 -0.44 -6.21 4.01
C ASP A 23 -1.51 -5.27 3.44
N VAL A 24 -2.75 -5.76 3.41
CA VAL A 24 -3.91 -4.97 3.03
C VAL A 24 -4.46 -4.32 4.28
N ILE A 25 -4.87 -3.06 4.19
CA ILE A 25 -5.49 -2.29 5.26
C ILE A 25 -6.82 -1.73 4.79
N SER A 26 -7.76 -1.59 5.72
CA SER A 26 -8.92 -0.70 5.57
C SER A 26 -8.49 0.71 5.98
N ALA A 27 -8.81 1.70 5.17
CA ALA A 27 -8.41 3.08 5.39
C ALA A 27 -9.51 4.07 5.00
N THR A 28 -9.56 5.23 5.65
CA THR A 28 -10.43 6.34 5.27
C THR A 28 -9.64 7.42 4.55
N VAL A 29 -10.20 7.94 3.47
CA VAL A 29 -9.60 9.04 2.70
C VAL A 29 -9.77 10.35 3.47
N LYS A 30 -8.67 10.97 3.89
CA LYS A 30 -8.70 12.25 4.62
C LYS A 30 -8.56 13.44 3.69
N GLU A 31 -7.76 13.29 2.64
CA GLU A 31 -7.54 14.30 1.62
C GLU A 31 -7.60 13.68 0.23
N ALA A 32 -8.36 14.31 -0.67
CA ALA A 32 -8.52 13.89 -2.05
C ALA A 32 -8.47 15.11 -2.97
N VAL A 33 -7.99 14.90 -4.19
CA VAL A 33 -8.05 15.91 -5.26
C VAL A 33 -9.51 16.05 -5.71
N PRO A 34 -10.03 17.29 -5.90
CA PRO A 34 -11.34 17.51 -6.49
C PRO A 34 -11.45 16.78 -7.84
N GLU A 35 -12.63 16.24 -8.17
CA GLU A 35 -12.91 15.41 -9.36
C GLU A 35 -12.26 14.01 -9.40
N SER A 36 -11.55 13.58 -8.36
CA SER A 36 -11.05 12.20 -8.35
C SER A 36 -12.14 11.17 -8.06
N LYS A 37 -11.98 9.94 -8.59
CA LYS A 37 -12.88 8.79 -8.35
C LYS A 37 -13.08 8.47 -6.85
N VAL A 38 -12.17 8.93 -6.00
CA VAL A 38 -12.15 8.64 -4.57
C VAL A 38 -12.44 9.92 -3.79
N ARG A 39 -13.56 9.95 -3.05
CA ARG A 39 -14.00 11.11 -2.28
C ARG A 39 -13.41 11.10 -0.88
N LYS A 40 -13.31 12.29 -0.28
CA LYS A 40 -12.96 12.44 1.15
C LYS A 40 -14.04 11.76 2.01
N GLY A 41 -13.62 11.08 3.06
CA GLY A 41 -14.50 10.36 3.99
C GLY A 41 -14.88 8.94 3.56
N THR A 42 -14.59 8.55 2.32
CA THR A 42 -14.85 7.19 1.85
C THR A 42 -13.88 6.19 2.49
N VAL A 43 -14.41 5.05 2.92
CA VAL A 43 -13.63 3.90 3.38
C VAL A 43 -13.20 3.07 2.16
N ILE A 44 -11.91 2.78 2.08
CA ILE A 44 -11.25 2.12 0.96
C ILE A 44 -10.34 1.01 1.47
N ARG A 45 -9.94 0.11 0.56
CA ARG A 45 -8.87 -0.85 0.79
C ARG A 45 -7.58 -0.33 0.18
N ALA A 46 -6.47 -0.52 0.86
CA ALA A 46 -5.15 -0.17 0.35
C ALA A 46 -4.13 -1.25 0.72
N VAL A 47 -3.12 -1.43 -0.10
CA VAL A 47 -1.95 -2.26 0.23
C VAL A 47 -0.78 -1.37 0.62
N VAL A 48 -0.09 -1.71 1.70
CA VAL A 48 1.10 -0.99 2.15
C VAL A 48 2.28 -1.32 1.23
N VAL A 49 2.92 -0.31 0.65
CA VAL A 49 4.03 -0.50 -0.32
C VAL A 49 5.38 -0.02 0.20
N ARG A 50 5.38 0.97 1.11
CA ARG A 50 6.58 1.48 1.80
C ARG A 50 6.30 1.65 3.28
N THR A 51 7.28 1.31 4.10
CA THR A 51 7.25 1.55 5.54
C THR A 51 8.56 2.13 6.04
N ARG A 52 8.48 3.09 6.96
CA ARG A 52 9.65 3.63 7.66
C ARG A 52 10.28 2.63 8.62
N LYS A 53 9.47 1.74 9.18
CA LYS A 53 9.94 0.65 10.03
C LYS A 53 10.65 -0.40 9.17
N GLU A 54 11.80 -0.86 9.64
CA GLU A 54 12.58 -1.88 8.94
C GLU A 54 11.86 -3.23 8.87
N LEU A 55 11.96 -3.88 7.72
CA LEU A 55 11.49 -5.23 7.47
C LEU A 55 12.71 -6.13 7.22
N ARG A 56 12.80 -7.22 7.98
CA ARG A 56 13.82 -8.25 7.79
C ARG A 56 13.42 -9.18 6.65
N ARG A 57 14.32 -9.39 5.71
CA ARG A 57 14.18 -10.29 4.57
C ARG A 57 14.71 -11.69 4.90
N LYS A 58 14.33 -12.68 4.09
CA LYS A 58 14.76 -14.08 4.26
C LYS A 58 16.27 -14.27 4.08
N ASP A 59 16.90 -13.44 3.26
CA ASP A 59 18.35 -13.39 3.07
C ASP A 59 19.11 -12.70 4.23
N GLY A 60 18.39 -12.27 5.28
CA GLY A 60 18.97 -11.61 6.45
C GLY A 60 19.15 -10.10 6.30
N SER A 61 18.99 -9.56 5.09
CA SER A 61 19.03 -8.12 4.84
C SER A 61 17.81 -7.39 5.44
N TYR A 62 17.94 -6.09 5.65
CA TYR A 62 16.85 -5.24 6.13
C TYR A 62 16.53 -4.17 5.10
N ILE A 63 15.24 -3.96 4.84
CA ILE A 63 14.76 -2.84 4.01
C ILE A 63 13.94 -1.87 4.85
N ARG A 64 14.16 -0.56 4.64
CA ARG A 64 13.34 0.52 5.19
C ARG A 64 13.23 1.64 4.16
N PHE A 65 12.14 2.39 4.22
CA PHE A 65 11.92 3.57 3.40
C PHE A 65 11.94 4.84 4.26
N GLU A 66 12.00 6.01 3.63
CA GLU A 66 11.92 7.28 4.37
C GLU A 66 10.49 7.57 4.85
N ASP A 67 9.49 7.23 4.04
CA ASP A 67 8.08 7.50 4.26
C ASP A 67 7.23 6.22 4.33
N ASN A 68 5.98 6.38 4.79
CA ASN A 68 4.96 5.33 4.72
C ASN A 68 4.03 5.62 3.55
N ALA A 69 3.84 4.64 2.66
CA ALA A 69 2.98 4.80 1.50
C ALA A 69 2.12 3.54 1.28
N ALA A 70 0.94 3.75 0.71
CA ALA A 70 0.01 2.69 0.38
C ALA A 70 -0.69 2.97 -0.95
N VAL A 71 -1.04 1.90 -1.67
CA VAL A 71 -1.74 1.96 -2.96
C VAL A 71 -3.17 1.49 -2.78
N ILE A 72 -4.13 2.28 -3.28
CA ILE A 72 -5.55 1.95 -3.21
C ILE A 72 -5.84 0.76 -4.13
N ILE A 73 -6.51 -0.25 -3.59
CA ILE A 73 -6.90 -1.45 -4.30
C ILE A 73 -8.42 -1.67 -4.25
N ASP A 74 -8.91 -2.42 -5.22
CA ASP A 74 -10.30 -2.86 -5.27
C ASP A 74 -10.54 -4.12 -4.41
N LYS A 75 -11.70 -4.76 -4.58
CA LYS A 75 -12.02 -6.00 -3.86
C LYS A 75 -11.22 -7.21 -4.35
N ALA A 76 -10.82 -7.22 -5.62
CA ALA A 76 -10.04 -8.27 -6.27
C ALA A 76 -8.53 -8.15 -5.98
N GLY A 77 -8.09 -7.04 -5.38
CA GLY A 77 -6.67 -6.78 -5.08
C GLY A 77 -5.95 -6.03 -6.19
N GLU A 78 -6.69 -5.46 -7.15
CA GLU A 78 -6.12 -4.71 -8.25
C GLU A 78 -6.02 -3.22 -7.92
N PRO A 79 -4.97 -2.52 -8.39
CA PRO A 79 -4.84 -1.09 -8.16
C PRO A 79 -5.95 -0.31 -8.86
N VAL A 80 -6.60 0.59 -8.11
CA VAL A 80 -7.64 1.49 -8.68
C VAL A 80 -7.01 2.61 -9.52
N GLY A 81 -5.74 2.92 -9.26
CA GLY A 81 -4.96 3.92 -10.00
C GLY A 81 -4.20 3.33 -11.18
N THR A 82 -3.82 4.18 -12.13
CA THR A 82 -3.08 3.78 -13.34
C THR A 82 -1.56 3.93 -13.20
N ARG A 83 -1.05 4.53 -12.11
CA ARG A 83 0.38 4.75 -11.87
C ARG A 83 0.70 4.69 -10.38
N VAL A 84 1.91 4.22 -10.05
CA VAL A 84 2.46 4.20 -8.69
C VAL A 84 3.62 5.18 -8.62
N PHE A 85 3.71 5.94 -7.52
CA PHE A 85 4.74 6.95 -7.34
C PHE A 85 5.82 6.49 -6.35
N GLY A 86 7.07 6.60 -6.79
CA GLY A 86 8.26 6.22 -6.02
C GLY A 86 8.48 4.71 -5.94
N PRO A 87 9.55 4.27 -5.26
CA PRO A 87 9.95 2.88 -5.21
C PRO A 87 8.96 2.03 -4.42
N VAL A 88 8.93 0.74 -4.71
CA VAL A 88 8.12 -0.26 -4.00
C VAL A 88 8.98 -1.44 -3.54
N GLY A 89 8.60 -2.08 -2.43
CA GLY A 89 9.29 -3.28 -1.95
C GLY A 89 9.00 -4.52 -2.81
N ARG A 90 10.03 -5.35 -3.06
CA ARG A 90 9.92 -6.64 -3.77
C ARG A 90 9.00 -7.64 -3.08
N GLU A 91 8.68 -7.44 -1.81
CA GLU A 91 7.76 -8.24 -1.00
C GLU A 91 6.34 -8.25 -1.58
N LEU A 92 5.97 -7.25 -2.37
CA LEU A 92 4.72 -7.23 -3.12
C LEU A 92 4.59 -8.40 -4.11
N ARG A 93 5.72 -8.96 -4.59
CA ARG A 93 5.74 -10.10 -5.53
C ARG A 93 5.28 -11.37 -4.84
N GLU A 94 5.76 -11.62 -3.62
CA GLU A 94 5.37 -12.78 -2.82
C GLU A 94 3.87 -12.78 -2.50
N ARG A 95 3.27 -11.58 -2.43
CA ARG A 95 1.84 -11.40 -2.15
C ARG A 95 0.97 -11.19 -3.39
N LYS A 96 1.48 -11.53 -4.57
CA LYS A 96 0.76 -11.54 -5.86
C LYS A 96 0.26 -10.16 -6.35
N PHE A 97 0.86 -9.06 -5.90
CA PHE A 97 0.52 -7.70 -6.37
C PHE A 97 1.30 -7.30 -7.65
N MET A 98 1.34 -8.18 -8.66
CA MET A 98 2.17 -8.01 -9.87
C MET A 98 1.82 -6.74 -10.67
N LYS A 99 0.53 -6.37 -10.74
CA LYS A 99 0.09 -5.14 -11.41
C LYS A 99 0.68 -3.89 -10.76
N ILE A 100 0.83 -3.87 -9.44
CA ILE A 100 1.39 -2.72 -8.72
C ILE A 100 2.88 -2.59 -9.00
N ILE A 101 3.61 -3.71 -9.02
CA ILE A 101 5.03 -3.76 -9.35
C ILE A 101 5.27 -3.27 -10.77
N SER A 102 4.42 -3.69 -11.72
CA SER A 102 4.54 -3.31 -13.13
C SER A 102 4.30 -1.82 -13.38
N LEU A 103 3.54 -1.15 -12.50
CA LEU A 103 3.24 0.28 -12.58
C LEU A 103 4.22 1.15 -11.77
N ALA A 104 5.14 0.54 -11.03
CA ALA A 104 6.10 1.24 -10.20
C ALA A 104 7.37 1.58 -11.00
N PRO A 105 7.98 2.75 -10.75
CA PRO A 105 9.21 3.16 -11.42
C PRO A 105 10.42 2.31 -11.03
N GLU A 106 10.46 1.81 -9.78
CA GLU A 106 11.59 1.06 -9.24
C GLU A 106 11.11 0.06 -8.17
N VAL A 107 11.82 -1.07 -8.07
CA VAL A 107 11.52 -2.16 -7.12
C VAL A 107 12.79 -2.47 -6.32
N LEU A 108 12.70 -2.40 -4.98
CA LEU A 108 13.82 -2.58 -4.04
C LEU A 108 13.69 -3.85 -3.20
#